data_AF-A0AAX4JZC1-F1
#
_entry.id   AF-A0AAX4JZC1-F1
#
_cell.length_a   1.000
_cell.length_b   1.000
_cell.length_c   1.000
_cell.angle_alpha   90.00
_cell.angle_beta   90.00
_cell.angle_gamma   90.00
#
_symmetry.space_group_name_H-M   'P 1'
#
loop_
_entity.id
_entity.type
_entity.pdbx_description
1 polymer ?
#
loop_
_entity_poly.entity_id
_entity_poly.type
_entity_poly.pdbx_seq_one_letter_code
_entity_poly.pdbx_strand_id
1 'polypeptide(L)'
;MAPTKTSKTTTAKPYERPSSGSSSSLAKGKGKAKASTTNQVNIGAPSSLGQSSRKGKKAWRRNIDIRQEEEALERGREEERVTGGPIAQKSNTDLFTVDVVGDVEVGKRARRAHKPLRSLAILNERSAVPSLTSKPSSSSSSARSSKSKLHISGAEKERLRRIARKTTINSDGLTSSADIRKLNSLDNSNNKDVWGEEETQEIIVKGGFGEETIIKKKVKVPLTLQKQREICLNQNVMDNNDYIPKGGLSYNPTLESHQLLIKDAIKEEEELLRKEEENQKKIDELGIVVESRKLNWKPSEFAEGMLVGPGEISSSSDNENSDEEEEVSVVKKKQSKRKTTAQRNKALRNKLAQQAIKQELEKNKLNKSIGSVISYKKEIEKKLKEQKQKEQLAKLVKEQREKLGKQEGEKIGKHKLQKNRIQVQLGEDLAESLRQVKPEGNLFKDRFLALQKRALIEPRVPVLPKKRTTKLKEYEKHAYKRFE
;
A
#
# COMPACT_ATOMS: atom_id res chain seq x y z
N MET A 1 -50.22 -18.96 32.64
CA MET A 1 -49.13 -17.99 32.92
C MET A 1 -48.59 -17.52 31.57
N ALA A 2 -49.16 -16.44 31.04
CA ALA A 2 -48.84 -15.89 29.73
C ALA A 2 -47.63 -14.94 29.81
N PRO A 3 -46.73 -14.91 28.81
CA PRO A 3 -45.67 -13.91 28.78
C PRO A 3 -46.18 -12.57 28.23
N THR A 4 -45.90 -11.53 29.01
CA THR A 4 -46.20 -10.11 28.80
C THR A 4 -45.46 -9.53 27.59
N LYS A 5 -46.19 -8.81 26.72
CA LYS A 5 -45.64 -8.05 25.58
C LYS A 5 -44.84 -6.84 26.09
N THR A 6 -43.58 -6.73 25.66
CA THR A 6 -42.73 -5.55 25.89
C THR A 6 -43.02 -4.48 24.85
N SER A 7 -43.36 -3.28 25.32
CA SER A 7 -43.57 -2.07 24.51
C SER A 7 -42.23 -1.50 24.03
N LYS A 8 -41.98 -1.49 22.72
CA LYS A 8 -40.88 -0.72 22.11
C LYS A 8 -41.37 0.70 21.82
N THR A 9 -40.88 1.66 22.59
CA THR A 9 -40.94 3.09 22.28
C THR A 9 -39.91 3.40 21.19
N THR A 10 -40.38 3.71 19.98
CA THR A 10 -39.55 4.26 18.91
C THR A 10 -39.54 5.78 19.05
N THR A 11 -38.45 6.34 19.59
CA THR A 11 -38.18 7.78 19.51
C THR A 11 -37.73 8.12 18.09
N ALA A 12 -38.56 8.86 17.35
CA ALA A 12 -38.25 9.34 16.01
C ALA A 12 -37.10 10.37 16.07
N LYS A 13 -36.10 10.22 15.19
CA LYS A 13 -35.01 11.19 15.03
C LYS A 13 -35.54 12.43 14.27
N PRO A 14 -35.04 13.64 14.54
CA PRO A 14 -35.69 14.91 14.17
C PRO A 14 -35.69 15.26 12.66
N TYR A 15 -35.30 14.34 11.76
CA TYR A 15 -35.18 14.61 10.33
C TYR A 15 -35.74 13.50 9.40
N GLU A 16 -36.55 12.57 9.91
CA GLU A 16 -37.32 11.68 9.02
C GLU A 16 -38.62 12.37 8.54
N ARG A 17 -38.73 12.55 7.23
CA ARG A 17 -39.93 13.10 6.56
C ARG A 17 -40.96 11.97 6.41
N PRO A 18 -42.20 12.09 6.92
CA PRO A 18 -43.17 11.00 6.86
C PRO A 18 -43.59 10.71 5.42
N SER A 19 -43.66 9.41 5.07
CA SER A 19 -44.17 8.91 3.81
C SER A 19 -45.70 9.08 3.74
N SER A 20 -46.19 9.69 2.66
CA SER A 20 -47.61 9.90 2.43
C SER A 20 -48.28 8.58 1.97
N GLY A 21 -48.72 7.77 2.93
CA GLY A 21 -49.58 6.62 2.67
C GLY A 21 -51.04 7.05 2.51
N SER A 22 -51.65 6.78 1.36
CA SER A 22 -53.07 7.00 1.11
C SER A 22 -53.91 5.92 1.81
N SER A 23 -54.68 6.29 2.83
CA SER A 23 -55.74 5.45 3.39
C SER A 23 -57.11 6.03 3.04
N SER A 24 -57.87 5.26 2.27
CA SER A 24 -59.25 5.52 1.91
C SER A 24 -60.17 5.19 3.09
N SER A 25 -60.84 6.21 3.64
CA SER A 25 -62.00 6.00 4.51
C SER A 25 -63.17 6.85 4.02
N LEU A 26 -64.29 6.16 3.77
CA LEU A 26 -65.55 6.76 3.35
C LEU A 26 -66.16 7.55 4.51
N ALA A 27 -66.47 8.83 4.28
CA ALA A 27 -67.38 9.59 5.12
C ALA A 27 -68.36 10.37 4.23
N LYS A 28 -69.65 10.05 4.42
CA LYS A 28 -70.81 10.69 3.82
C LYS A 28 -70.97 12.09 4.41
N GLY A 29 -70.86 13.13 3.58
CA GLY A 29 -71.11 14.51 3.98
C GLY A 29 -71.49 15.36 2.77
N LYS A 30 -72.73 15.84 2.74
CA LYS A 30 -73.26 16.73 1.68
C LYS A 30 -72.60 18.11 1.79
N GLY A 31 -72.09 18.63 0.68
CA GLY A 31 -72.04 20.08 0.43
C GLY A 31 -70.68 20.70 0.12
N LYS A 32 -70.59 21.21 -1.13
CA LYS A 32 -69.69 22.26 -1.66
C LYS A 32 -68.30 21.83 -2.15
N ALA A 33 -67.89 22.53 -3.21
CA ALA A 33 -66.98 22.08 -4.26
C ALA A 33 -65.51 21.93 -3.83
N LYS A 34 -64.82 20.99 -4.50
CA LYS A 34 -63.41 20.64 -4.33
C LYS A 34 -62.51 21.81 -4.77
N ALA A 35 -61.67 22.32 -3.86
CA ALA A 35 -60.47 23.04 -4.22
C ALA A 35 -59.39 22.02 -4.64
N SER A 36 -58.81 22.20 -5.82
CA SER A 36 -57.70 21.38 -6.31
C SER A 36 -56.44 21.67 -5.49
N THR A 37 -55.93 20.65 -4.79
CA THR A 37 -54.63 20.70 -4.12
C THR A 37 -53.52 20.59 -5.16
N THR A 38 -53.20 21.71 -5.81
CA THR A 38 -51.95 21.84 -6.56
C THR A 38 -50.93 22.49 -5.63
N ASN A 39 -49.83 21.78 -5.33
CA ASN A 39 -48.70 22.33 -4.58
C ASN A 39 -48.08 23.48 -5.38
N GLN A 40 -48.57 24.71 -5.21
CA GLN A 40 -47.98 25.89 -5.81
C GLN A 40 -46.87 26.42 -4.90
N VAL A 41 -45.68 26.53 -5.47
CA VAL A 41 -44.61 27.37 -4.94
C VAL A 41 -45.13 28.80 -4.97
N ASN A 42 -45.42 29.38 -3.81
CA ASN A 42 -45.89 30.76 -3.70
C ASN A 42 -44.68 31.71 -3.80
N ILE A 43 -44.29 32.08 -5.03
CA ILE A 43 -43.35 33.17 -5.24
C ILE A 43 -44.10 34.50 -5.05
N GLY A 44 -44.18 34.97 -3.81
CA GLY A 44 -44.20 36.39 -3.40
C GLY A 44 -45.19 37.40 -4.03
N ALA A 45 -46.10 37.00 -4.92
CA ALA A 45 -47.04 37.91 -5.57
C ALA A 45 -48.33 38.04 -4.74
N PRO A 46 -48.89 39.26 -4.57
CA PRO A 46 -50.14 39.45 -3.86
C PRO A 46 -51.28 38.69 -4.57
N SER A 47 -52.15 38.02 -3.80
CA SER A 47 -53.20 37.11 -4.29
C SER A 47 -54.37 37.85 -4.97
N SER A 48 -54.14 38.62 -6.03
CA SER A 48 -55.18 39.41 -6.71
C SER A 48 -56.01 38.63 -7.72
N LEU A 49 -55.67 37.37 -8.00
CA LEU A 49 -56.32 36.53 -9.03
C LEU A 49 -57.68 35.93 -8.61
N GLY A 50 -58.17 36.21 -7.39
CA GLY A 50 -59.44 35.67 -6.88
C GLY A 50 -60.72 36.30 -7.45
N GLN A 51 -60.62 37.33 -8.29
CA GLN A 51 -61.78 38.03 -8.86
C GLN A 51 -61.96 37.68 -10.35
N SER A 52 -63.07 37.05 -10.71
CA SER A 52 -63.36 36.65 -12.11
C SER A 52 -63.84 37.80 -13.00
N SER A 53 -64.22 38.95 -12.42
CA SER A 53 -64.75 40.09 -13.17
C SER A 53 -63.67 40.80 -13.97
N ARG A 54 -63.88 40.86 -15.30
CA ARG A 54 -62.99 41.54 -16.26
C ARG A 54 -63.62 42.83 -16.81
N LYS A 55 -64.52 43.47 -16.05
CA LYS A 55 -65.24 44.66 -16.53
C LYS A 55 -64.34 45.90 -16.47
N GLY A 56 -63.90 46.36 -17.65
CA GLY A 56 -63.09 47.57 -17.84
C GLY A 56 -61.57 47.31 -17.97
N LYS A 57 -60.88 48.26 -18.62
CA LYS A 57 -59.46 48.13 -18.99
C LYS A 57 -58.51 47.93 -17.79
N LYS A 58 -58.87 48.46 -16.62
CA LYS A 58 -58.07 48.32 -15.38
C LYS A 58 -58.19 46.91 -14.77
N ALA A 59 -59.38 46.30 -14.84
CA ALA A 59 -59.61 44.93 -14.38
C ALA A 59 -58.96 43.91 -15.33
N TRP A 60 -59.02 44.16 -16.64
CA TRP A 60 -58.35 43.33 -17.65
C TRP A 60 -56.84 43.25 -17.39
N ARG A 61 -56.15 44.36 -17.11
CA ARG A 61 -54.71 44.34 -16.82
C ARG A 61 -54.31 43.62 -15.52
N ARG A 62 -55.23 43.45 -14.57
CA ARG A 62 -54.92 42.89 -13.23
C ARG A 62 -55.30 41.42 -13.07
N ASN A 63 -56.25 40.93 -13.86
CA ASN A 63 -56.84 39.60 -13.69
C ASN A 63 -56.59 38.69 -14.91
N ILE A 64 -55.56 38.98 -15.72
CA ILE A 64 -55.05 38.01 -16.70
C ILE A 64 -54.21 37.01 -15.94
N ASP A 65 -54.54 35.73 -16.07
CA ASP A 65 -53.75 34.65 -15.49
C ASP A 65 -52.62 34.29 -16.46
N ILE A 66 -51.40 34.71 -16.11
CA ILE A 66 -50.17 34.42 -16.86
C ILE A 66 -49.36 33.34 -16.11
N ARG A 67 -49.89 32.77 -15.01
CA ARG A 67 -49.15 31.82 -14.17
C ARG A 67 -48.63 30.63 -14.94
N GLN A 68 -49.39 30.12 -15.90
CA GLN A 68 -48.96 29.00 -16.73
C GLN A 68 -47.71 29.35 -17.56
N GLU A 69 -47.66 30.56 -18.12
CA GLU A 69 -46.53 31.04 -18.90
C GLU A 69 -45.33 31.38 -18.00
N GLU A 70 -45.58 31.99 -16.84
CA GLU A 70 -44.56 32.28 -15.83
C GLU A 70 -43.94 31.00 -15.27
N GLU A 71 -44.74 30.00 -14.91
CA GLU A 71 -44.27 28.68 -14.46
C GLU A 71 -43.49 27.96 -15.56
N ALA A 72 -43.91 28.05 -16.82
CA ALA A 72 -43.17 27.46 -17.94
C ALA A 72 -41.80 28.14 -18.13
N LEU A 73 -41.74 29.48 -18.05
CA LEU A 73 -40.49 30.23 -18.10
C LEU A 73 -39.60 29.97 -16.87
N GLU A 74 -40.19 29.79 -15.70
CA GLU A 74 -39.46 29.48 -14.47
C GLU A 74 -38.87 28.07 -14.49
N ARG A 75 -39.62 27.07 -14.98
CA ARG A 75 -39.11 25.71 -15.26
C ARG A 75 -37.93 25.75 -16.23
N GLY A 76 -38.02 26.54 -17.31
CA GLY A 76 -36.89 26.74 -18.23
C GLY A 76 -35.65 27.34 -17.54
N ARG A 77 -35.83 28.36 -16.69
CA ARG A 77 -34.73 28.94 -15.91
C ARG A 77 -34.17 27.99 -14.85
N GLU A 78 -34.99 27.12 -14.28
CA GLU A 78 -34.58 26.07 -13.35
C GLU A 78 -33.72 25.01 -14.05
N GLU A 79 -34.15 24.56 -15.22
CA GLU A 79 -33.39 23.65 -16.07
C GLU A 79 -32.04 24.26 -16.48
N GLU A 80 -32.01 25.55 -16.86
CA GLU A 80 -30.77 26.27 -17.11
C GLU A 80 -29.87 26.34 -15.87
N ARG A 81 -30.43 26.62 -14.68
CA ARG A 81 -29.66 26.70 -13.42
C ARG A 81 -29.04 25.37 -12.99
N VAL A 82 -29.75 24.26 -13.14
CA VAL A 82 -29.30 22.93 -12.71
C VAL A 82 -28.41 22.28 -13.76
N THR A 83 -28.86 22.33 -15.01
CA THR A 83 -28.33 21.52 -16.10
C THR A 83 -27.44 22.34 -17.04
N GLY A 84 -27.53 23.67 -17.02
CA GLY A 84 -26.74 24.58 -17.86
C GLY A 84 -27.33 24.82 -19.25
N GLY A 85 -28.56 24.36 -19.50
CA GLY A 85 -29.28 24.51 -20.76
C GLY A 85 -30.47 23.57 -20.84
N PRO A 86 -31.36 23.72 -21.85
CA PRO A 86 -32.52 22.86 -22.03
C PRO A 86 -32.08 21.42 -22.27
N ILE A 87 -32.70 20.47 -21.56
CA ILE A 87 -32.29 19.07 -21.60
C ILE A 87 -32.45 18.44 -22.99
N ALA A 88 -33.39 18.96 -23.78
CA ALA A 88 -33.66 18.53 -25.16
C ALA A 88 -32.51 18.82 -26.14
N GLN A 89 -31.60 19.75 -25.84
CA GLN A 89 -30.47 20.09 -26.72
C GLN A 89 -29.20 19.31 -26.37
N LYS A 90 -29.18 18.58 -25.25
CA LYS A 90 -28.01 17.79 -24.85
C LYS A 90 -27.95 16.47 -25.62
N SER A 91 -26.73 16.05 -25.97
CA SER A 91 -26.50 14.76 -26.60
C SER A 91 -26.77 13.62 -25.62
N ASN A 92 -27.21 12.46 -26.14
CA ASN A 92 -27.42 11.26 -25.32
C ASN A 92 -26.15 10.80 -24.59
N THR A 93 -24.96 11.11 -25.14
CA THR A 93 -23.67 10.80 -24.52
C THR A 93 -23.42 11.60 -23.24
N ASP A 94 -23.94 12.83 -23.17
CA ASP A 94 -23.78 13.70 -21.99
C ASP A 94 -24.81 13.37 -20.90
N LEU A 95 -25.94 12.80 -21.29
CA LEU A 95 -27.03 12.39 -20.39
C LEU A 95 -26.83 10.97 -19.85
N PHE A 96 -26.31 10.06 -20.67
CA PHE A 96 -26.23 8.64 -20.37
C PHE A 96 -24.85 8.08 -20.66
N THR A 97 -24.27 7.44 -19.64
CA THR A 97 -23.05 6.65 -19.76
C THR A 97 -23.28 5.28 -19.16
N VAL A 98 -22.97 4.21 -19.89
CA VAL A 98 -23.05 2.83 -19.38
C VAL A 98 -21.69 2.47 -18.81
N ASP A 99 -21.54 2.56 -17.48
CA ASP A 99 -20.29 2.23 -16.79
C ASP A 99 -20.32 0.77 -16.29
N VAL A 100 -19.58 -0.11 -16.97
CA VAL A 100 -19.51 -1.55 -16.66
C VAL A 100 -18.31 -1.89 -15.76
N VAL A 101 -17.24 -1.09 -15.79
CA VAL A 101 -15.93 -1.45 -15.20
C VAL A 101 -15.40 -0.39 -14.22
N GLY A 102 -15.97 0.83 -14.19
CA GLY A 102 -15.52 1.92 -13.34
C GLY A 102 -14.21 2.53 -13.82
N ASP A 103 -14.19 3.84 -14.07
CA ASP A 103 -12.95 4.52 -14.46
C ASP A 103 -11.99 4.64 -13.26
N VAL A 104 -10.90 3.88 -13.35
CA VAL A 104 -9.84 3.81 -12.33
C VAL A 104 -9.16 5.17 -12.13
N GLU A 105 -9.12 6.03 -13.14
CA GLU A 105 -8.52 7.36 -13.04
C GLU A 105 -9.39 8.33 -12.23
N VAL A 106 -10.70 8.30 -12.43
CA VAL A 106 -11.68 9.06 -11.64
C VAL A 106 -11.63 8.61 -10.19
N GLY A 107 -11.56 7.29 -9.93
CA GLY A 107 -11.37 6.74 -8.59
C GLY A 107 -10.06 7.19 -7.94
N LYS A 108 -8.94 7.19 -8.68
CA LYS A 108 -7.66 7.73 -8.20
C LYS A 108 -7.73 9.22 -7.90
N ARG A 109 -8.41 10.00 -8.74
CA ARG A 109 -8.58 11.46 -8.57
C ARG A 109 -9.46 11.77 -7.36
N ALA A 110 -10.56 11.06 -7.17
CA ALA A 110 -11.44 11.18 -6.01
C ALA A 110 -10.71 10.82 -4.71
N ARG A 111 -9.86 9.78 -4.72
CA ARG A 111 -9.04 9.40 -3.55
C ARG A 111 -7.93 10.40 -3.23
N ARG A 112 -7.42 11.11 -4.24
CA ARG A 112 -6.42 12.18 -4.07
C ARG A 112 -7.04 13.53 -3.69
N ALA A 113 -8.31 13.76 -4.02
CA ALA A 113 -9.02 14.97 -3.69
C ALA A 113 -9.42 14.97 -2.20
N HIS A 114 -8.95 15.94 -1.43
CA HIS A 114 -9.44 16.17 -0.08
C HIS A 114 -10.88 16.68 -0.14
N LYS A 115 -11.75 16.20 0.77
CA LYS A 115 -13.10 16.74 0.93
C LYS A 115 -13.00 18.25 1.18
N PRO A 116 -13.60 19.11 0.34
CA PRO A 116 -13.55 20.54 0.57
C PRO A 116 -14.25 20.86 1.90
N LEU A 117 -13.85 21.95 2.55
CA LEU A 117 -14.56 22.44 3.73
C LEU A 117 -16.03 22.64 3.39
N ARG A 118 -16.94 22.39 4.34
CA ARG A 118 -18.39 22.51 4.14
C ARG A 118 -18.78 23.90 3.63
N SER A 119 -18.11 24.95 4.11
CA SER A 119 -18.30 26.33 3.61
C SER A 119 -17.93 26.49 2.13
N LEU A 120 -16.82 25.87 1.69
CA LEU A 120 -16.39 25.89 0.30
C LEU A 120 -17.26 24.98 -0.58
N ALA A 121 -17.76 23.87 -0.05
CA ALA A 121 -18.70 23.00 -0.75
C ALA A 121 -20.00 23.76 -1.08
N ILE A 122 -20.57 24.48 -0.11
CA ILE A 122 -21.76 25.34 -0.30
C ILE A 122 -21.48 26.44 -1.33
N LEU A 123 -20.28 27.02 -1.34
CA LEU A 123 -19.89 28.04 -2.32
C LEU A 123 -19.61 27.49 -3.73
N ASN A 124 -19.32 26.19 -3.83
CA ASN A 124 -19.08 25.47 -5.09
C ASN A 124 -20.37 24.91 -5.70
N GLU A 125 -21.44 24.77 -4.92
CA GLU A 125 -22.81 24.50 -5.40
C GLU A 125 -23.40 25.72 -6.11
N ARG A 126 -22.69 26.26 -7.11
CA ARG A 126 -23.18 27.34 -7.96
C ARG A 126 -24.03 26.76 -9.08
N SER A 127 -25.04 27.50 -9.51
CA SER A 127 -25.80 27.19 -10.72
C SER A 127 -24.86 27.05 -11.91
N ALA A 128 -25.22 26.18 -12.86
CA ALA A 128 -24.50 26.02 -14.12
C ALA A 128 -24.51 27.31 -14.98
N VAL A 129 -25.46 28.21 -14.72
CA VAL A 129 -25.50 29.56 -15.31
C VAL A 129 -24.39 30.43 -14.71
N PRO A 130 -23.51 31.03 -15.53
CA PRO A 130 -22.48 31.93 -15.03
C PRO A 130 -23.10 33.18 -14.39
N SER A 131 -22.50 33.66 -13.29
CA SER A 131 -22.96 34.89 -12.65
C SER A 131 -22.81 36.08 -13.60
N LEU A 132 -23.82 36.93 -13.69
CA LEU A 132 -23.74 38.22 -14.38
C LEU A 132 -22.63 39.06 -13.73
N THR A 133 -21.51 39.24 -14.42
CA THR A 133 -20.42 40.09 -13.92
C THR A 133 -20.83 41.55 -14.09
N SER A 134 -21.22 42.21 -13.00
CA SER A 134 -21.61 43.63 -12.98
C SER A 134 -20.48 44.62 -13.30
N LYS A 135 -19.31 44.11 -13.67
CA LYS A 135 -18.17 44.86 -14.19
C LYS A 135 -17.68 44.11 -15.42
N PRO A 136 -17.32 44.79 -16.53
CA PRO A 136 -16.51 44.16 -17.56
C PRO A 136 -15.17 43.81 -16.93
N SER A 137 -15.08 42.61 -16.35
CA SER A 137 -13.79 42.05 -16.01
C SER A 137 -13.08 41.86 -17.34
N SER A 138 -11.94 42.53 -17.53
CA SER A 138 -11.06 42.40 -18.69
C SER A 138 -10.43 41.01 -18.81
N SER A 139 -11.07 39.97 -18.28
CA SER A 139 -10.58 38.61 -18.16
C SER A 139 -11.35 37.60 -19.02
N SER A 140 -12.25 38.05 -19.91
CA SER A 140 -12.90 37.18 -20.89
C SER A 140 -12.16 37.07 -22.22
N SER A 141 -10.85 37.37 -22.26
CA SER A 141 -9.97 36.86 -23.31
C SER A 141 -9.32 35.55 -22.85
N SER A 142 -10.06 34.45 -23.02
CA SER A 142 -9.46 33.11 -23.13
C SER A 142 -8.72 33.02 -24.46
N ALA A 143 -7.61 33.76 -24.56
CA ALA A 143 -6.60 33.66 -25.58
C ALA A 143 -5.35 34.37 -25.04
N ARG A 144 -4.37 33.58 -24.58
CA ARG A 144 -3.01 34.01 -24.21
C ARG A 144 -2.92 35.11 -23.14
N SER A 145 -3.19 34.78 -21.88
CA SER A 145 -2.57 35.52 -20.77
C SER A 145 -1.20 34.90 -20.45
N SER A 146 -0.21 35.23 -21.28
CA SER A 146 1.13 35.40 -20.72
C SER A 146 0.96 36.41 -19.59
N LYS A 147 1.25 35.98 -18.36
CA LYS A 147 1.37 36.87 -17.21
C LYS A 147 2.09 38.13 -17.70
N SER A 148 1.42 39.29 -17.68
CA SER A 148 2.07 40.57 -17.82
C SER A 148 2.96 40.70 -16.58
N LYS A 149 4.15 40.11 -16.67
CA LYS A 149 5.23 40.36 -15.74
C LYS A 149 5.46 41.85 -15.91
N LEU A 150 5.02 42.64 -14.93
CA LEU A 150 5.59 43.97 -14.71
C LEU A 150 7.10 43.79 -14.88
N HIS A 151 7.69 44.48 -15.86
CA HIS A 151 9.11 44.41 -16.20
C HIS A 151 9.92 45.07 -15.07
N ILE A 152 9.88 44.46 -13.89
CA ILE A 152 10.66 44.83 -12.74
C ILE A 152 11.98 44.10 -12.90
N SER A 153 13.07 44.85 -13.06
CA SER A 153 14.42 44.32 -13.14
C SER A 153 14.68 43.34 -11.99
N GLY A 154 15.46 42.28 -12.22
CA GLY A 154 15.80 41.30 -11.19
C GLY A 154 16.34 41.93 -9.91
N ALA A 155 17.10 43.01 -10.05
CA ALA A 155 17.63 43.82 -8.96
C ALA A 155 16.53 44.53 -8.15
N GLU A 156 15.54 45.10 -8.83
CA GLU A 156 14.42 45.80 -8.18
C GLU A 156 13.50 44.82 -7.46
N LYS A 157 13.30 43.62 -8.04
CA LYS A 157 12.57 42.53 -7.38
C LYS A 157 13.28 42.03 -6.13
N GLU A 158 14.61 42.00 -6.14
CA GLU A 158 15.41 41.64 -4.98
C GLU A 158 15.37 42.74 -3.91
N ARG A 159 15.45 44.01 -4.31
CA ARG A 159 15.28 45.17 -3.43
C ARG A 159 13.91 45.16 -2.73
N LEU A 160 12.83 44.94 -3.48
CA LEU A 160 11.48 44.84 -2.91
C LEU A 160 11.33 43.65 -1.95
N ARG A 161 11.96 42.51 -2.24
CA ARG A 161 12.01 41.37 -1.30
C ARG A 161 12.81 41.69 -0.04
N ARG A 162 13.88 42.48 -0.15
CA ARG A 162 14.70 42.97 0.96
C ARG A 162 13.91 43.88 1.89
N ILE A 163 13.13 44.80 1.30
CA ILE A 163 12.22 45.70 2.02
C ILE A 163 11.10 44.90 2.72
N ALA A 164 10.44 43.98 2.00
CA ALA A 164 9.36 43.17 2.56
C ALA A 164 9.83 42.26 3.71
N ARG A 165 11.09 41.81 3.69
CA ARG A 165 11.69 40.98 4.76
C ARG A 165 12.50 41.79 5.78
N LYS A 166 12.53 43.12 5.66
CA LYS A 166 13.28 44.06 6.51
C LYS A 166 14.71 43.60 6.82
N THR A 167 15.44 43.10 5.82
CA THR A 167 16.80 42.56 6.02
C THR A 167 17.83 43.67 5.83
N THR A 168 18.74 43.85 6.79
CA THR A 168 19.87 44.80 6.67
C THR A 168 21.10 44.08 6.10
N ILE A 169 21.85 44.75 5.24
CA ILE A 169 23.16 44.26 4.75
C ILE A 169 24.20 44.86 5.69
N ASN A 170 24.95 43.99 6.38
CA ASN A 170 26.12 44.41 7.16
C ASN A 170 27.33 44.53 6.21
N SER A 171 28.36 45.29 6.59
CA SER A 171 29.56 45.59 5.78
C SER A 171 30.27 44.35 5.21
N ASP A 172 30.09 43.19 5.85
CA ASP A 172 30.77 41.94 5.50
C ASP A 172 30.03 41.12 4.43
N GLY A 173 29.00 41.68 3.79
CA GLY A 173 28.26 41.02 2.70
C GLY A 173 27.30 39.91 3.15
N LEU A 174 27.25 39.60 4.45
CA LEU A 174 26.28 38.68 5.02
C LEU A 174 24.93 39.35 5.24
N THR A 175 23.88 38.84 4.59
CA THR A 175 22.50 39.29 4.81
C THR A 175 21.93 38.63 6.06
N SER A 176 21.69 39.39 7.12
CA SER A 176 20.97 38.88 8.29
C SER A 176 19.48 39.16 8.10
N SER A 177 18.68 38.12 7.85
CA SER A 177 17.23 38.23 7.87
C SER A 177 16.73 38.02 9.29
N ALA A 178 15.91 38.96 9.78
CA ALA A 178 14.93 38.63 10.81
C ALA A 178 13.91 37.71 10.13
N ASP A 179 14.25 36.42 10.04
CA ASP A 179 13.28 35.41 9.66
C ASP A 179 12.09 35.60 10.60
N ILE A 180 10.94 35.96 10.02
CA ILE A 180 9.66 35.65 10.63
C ILE A 180 9.68 34.13 10.71
N ARG A 181 10.25 33.61 11.81
CA ARG A 181 10.02 32.25 12.22
C ARG A 181 8.51 32.16 12.18
N LYS A 182 7.98 31.33 11.27
CA LYS A 182 6.66 30.76 11.50
C LYS A 182 6.84 30.03 12.84
N LEU A 183 6.54 30.73 13.92
CA LEU A 183 6.24 30.14 15.20
C LEU A 183 5.07 29.24 14.87
N ASN A 184 5.39 27.98 14.61
CA ASN A 184 4.41 26.92 14.53
C ASN A 184 3.68 26.96 15.87
N SER A 185 2.47 27.51 15.84
CA SER A 185 1.33 27.08 16.66
C SER A 185 1.70 26.66 18.08
N LEU A 186 2.33 27.54 18.88
CA LEU A 186 2.48 27.28 20.31
C LEU A 186 2.18 28.47 21.22
N ASP A 187 1.86 29.64 20.67
CA ASP A 187 1.32 30.77 21.45
C ASP A 187 0.05 31.30 20.79
N ASN A 188 -0.99 30.47 20.82
CA ASN A 188 -2.37 30.85 20.51
C ASN A 188 -3.09 31.32 21.80
N SER A 189 -2.37 31.90 22.78
CA SER A 189 -2.97 32.28 24.06
C SER A 189 -3.99 33.41 23.96
N ASN A 190 -3.97 34.18 22.86
CA ASN A 190 -4.89 35.29 22.64
C ASN A 190 -6.05 34.98 21.68
N ASN A 191 -6.17 33.74 21.18
CA ASN A 191 -7.34 33.25 20.45
C ASN A 191 -7.95 32.04 21.18
N LYS A 192 -8.30 32.24 22.46
CA LYS A 192 -9.09 31.26 23.22
C LYS A 192 -10.53 31.33 22.72
N ASP A 193 -10.92 30.31 21.96
CA ASP A 193 -12.31 30.03 21.64
C ASP A 193 -13.06 29.70 22.93
N VAL A 194 -13.93 30.61 23.37
CA VAL A 194 -14.69 30.51 24.63
C VAL A 194 -15.79 29.44 24.55
N TRP A 195 -16.08 28.93 23.34
CA TRP A 195 -17.17 27.99 23.07
C TRP A 195 -16.69 26.63 22.52
N GLY A 196 -15.38 26.43 22.38
CA GLY A 196 -14.80 25.13 22.06
C GLY A 196 -14.68 24.27 23.31
N GLU A 197 -15.15 23.01 23.25
CA GLU A 197 -14.90 22.03 24.31
C GLU A 197 -13.39 21.94 24.57
N GLU A 198 -12.98 22.21 25.81
CA GLU A 198 -11.57 22.25 26.20
C GLU A 198 -10.92 20.87 25.95
N GLU A 199 -10.09 20.76 24.91
CA GLU A 199 -9.02 19.77 24.91
C GLU A 199 -8.03 20.18 26.01
N THR A 200 -8.31 19.72 27.24
CA THR A 200 -7.47 19.92 28.41
C THR A 200 -6.00 19.68 28.05
N GLN A 201 -5.22 20.76 28.00
CA GLN A 201 -3.77 20.67 27.81
C GLN A 201 -3.19 19.94 29.01
N GLU A 202 -2.53 18.81 28.75
CA GLU A 202 -2.03 17.90 29.77
C GLU A 202 -0.99 18.60 30.65
N ILE A 203 -1.32 18.78 31.92
CA ILE A 203 -0.43 19.30 32.94
C ILE A 203 0.59 18.20 33.25
N ILE A 204 1.86 18.40 32.87
CA ILE A 204 2.96 17.54 33.31
C ILE A 204 3.29 17.95 34.74
N VAL A 205 2.68 17.30 35.73
CA VAL A 205 2.96 17.59 37.13
C VAL A 205 4.30 16.97 37.55
N LYS A 206 5.15 17.76 38.20
CA LYS A 206 6.35 17.26 38.91
C LYS A 206 5.86 16.46 40.11
N GLY A 207 5.94 15.14 40.03
CA GLY A 207 5.28 14.18 40.92
C GLY A 207 5.33 14.53 42.42
N GLY A 208 4.19 14.97 42.95
CA GLY A 208 3.85 14.95 44.36
C GLY A 208 3.02 13.72 44.71
N PHE A 209 3.15 13.24 45.95
CA PHE A 209 2.39 12.12 46.49
C PHE A 209 0.88 12.45 46.49
N GLY A 210 0.07 11.67 45.79
CA GLY A 210 -1.40 11.83 45.71
C GLY A 210 -1.96 12.35 44.38
N GLU A 211 -1.12 12.89 43.49
CA GLU A 211 -1.58 13.41 42.18
C GLU A 211 -1.62 12.32 41.08
N GLU A 212 -0.99 11.17 41.32
CA GLU A 212 -0.91 10.06 40.37
C GLU A 212 -2.24 9.32 40.16
N THR A 213 -3.18 9.44 41.10
CA THR A 213 -4.50 8.80 41.04
C THR A 213 -5.56 9.66 40.34
N ILE A 214 -5.34 10.97 40.27
CA ILE A 214 -6.31 11.95 39.74
C ILE A 214 -6.16 12.09 38.21
N ILE A 215 -4.94 11.95 37.69
CA ILE A 215 -4.64 12.12 36.26
C ILE A 215 -4.19 10.77 35.67
N LYS A 216 -5.00 10.17 34.81
CA LYS A 216 -4.64 8.95 34.08
C LYS A 216 -3.44 9.24 33.16
N LYS A 217 -2.24 8.79 33.55
CA LYS A 217 -1.03 8.90 32.73
C LYS A 217 -1.25 8.19 31.38
N LYS A 218 -1.12 8.91 30.26
CA LYS A 218 -1.09 8.28 28.93
C LYS A 218 0.18 7.43 28.81
N VAL A 219 0.03 6.12 28.85
CA VAL A 219 1.15 5.18 28.67
C VAL A 219 1.69 5.33 27.25
N LYS A 220 2.97 5.70 27.12
CA LYS A 220 3.66 5.74 25.83
C LYS A 220 3.74 4.31 25.27
N VAL A 221 3.00 4.05 24.19
CA VAL A 221 3.03 2.75 23.53
C VAL A 221 4.41 2.56 22.89
N PRO A 222 5.08 1.40 23.07
CA PRO A 222 6.36 1.15 22.42
C PRO A 222 6.20 1.14 20.89
N LEU A 223 7.23 1.63 20.19
CA LEU A 223 7.25 1.72 18.73
C LEU A 223 6.99 0.37 18.04
N THR A 224 7.37 -0.74 18.69
CA THR A 224 7.13 -2.10 18.19
C THR A 224 5.64 -2.43 18.14
N LEU A 225 4.88 -2.14 19.19
CA LEU A 225 3.42 -2.33 19.21
C LEU A 225 2.71 -1.39 18.25
N GLN A 226 3.20 -0.15 18.11
CA GLN A 226 2.65 0.78 17.12
C GLN A 226 2.82 0.24 15.70
N LYS A 227 4.02 -0.24 15.33
CA LYS A 227 4.28 -0.87 14.03
C LYS A 227 3.40 -2.09 13.80
N GLN A 228 3.23 -2.97 14.80
CA GLN A 228 2.33 -4.13 14.68
C GLN A 228 0.88 -3.71 14.45
N ARG A 229 0.42 -2.65 15.12
CA ARG A 229 -0.93 -2.10 14.93
C ARG A 229 -1.12 -1.51 13.55
N GLU A 230 -0.11 -0.80 13.03
CA GLU A 230 -0.11 -0.29 11.65
C GLU A 230 -0.17 -1.42 10.62
N ILE A 231 0.58 -2.50 10.82
CA ILE A 231 0.52 -3.71 9.97
C ILE A 231 -0.88 -4.33 10.01
N CYS A 232 -1.46 -4.53 11.20
CA CYS A 232 -2.81 -5.06 11.34
C CYS A 232 -3.87 -4.17 10.69
N LEU A 233 -3.76 -2.84 10.83
CA LEU A 233 -4.69 -1.88 10.23
C LEU A 233 -4.57 -1.87 8.69
N ASN A 234 -3.34 -1.84 8.17
CA ASN A 234 -3.10 -1.90 6.73
C ASN A 234 -3.61 -3.21 6.15
N GLN A 235 -3.38 -4.34 6.83
CA GLN A 235 -3.92 -5.62 6.43
C GLN A 235 -5.44 -5.64 6.53
N ASN A 236 -6.08 -5.11 7.56
CA ASN A 236 -7.55 -5.02 7.57
C ASN A 236 -8.10 -4.27 6.35
N VAL A 237 -7.41 -3.21 5.87
CA VAL A 237 -7.82 -2.48 4.66
C VAL A 237 -7.54 -3.28 3.38
N MET A 238 -6.43 -4.02 3.30
CA MET A 238 -6.09 -4.88 2.16
C MET A 238 -6.93 -6.15 2.13
N ASP A 239 -7.03 -6.85 3.26
CA ASP A 239 -7.95 -7.94 3.51
C ASP A 239 -9.37 -7.52 3.13
N ASN A 240 -9.88 -6.35 3.54
CA ASN A 240 -11.20 -5.92 3.09
C ASN A 240 -11.34 -5.83 1.56
N ASN A 241 -10.25 -5.65 0.81
CA ASN A 241 -10.23 -5.73 -0.65
C ASN A 241 -10.05 -7.18 -1.16
N ASP A 242 -9.22 -7.99 -0.51
CA ASP A 242 -8.97 -9.40 -0.86
C ASP A 242 -10.15 -10.31 -0.48
N TYR A 243 -10.95 -9.92 0.52
CA TYR A 243 -12.22 -10.51 0.93
C TYR A 243 -13.39 -10.04 0.08
N ILE A 244 -13.18 -9.14 -0.90
CA ILE A 244 -14.23 -8.87 -1.89
C ILE A 244 -14.33 -10.12 -2.74
N PRO A 245 -15.46 -10.86 -2.69
CA PRO A 245 -15.61 -12.05 -3.49
C PRO A 245 -15.55 -11.65 -4.98
N LYS A 246 -14.86 -12.47 -5.77
CA LYS A 246 -14.89 -12.33 -7.23
C LYS A 246 -16.34 -12.50 -7.71
N GLY A 247 -16.76 -11.72 -8.71
CA GLY A 247 -18.15 -11.78 -9.24
C GLY A 247 -18.59 -13.16 -9.71
N GLY A 248 -17.65 -13.99 -10.20
CA GLY A 248 -17.90 -15.37 -10.60
C GLY A 248 -18.29 -16.33 -9.46
N LEU A 249 -18.17 -15.92 -8.18
CA LEU A 249 -18.64 -16.68 -7.01
C LEU A 249 -20.10 -16.41 -6.65
N SER A 250 -20.75 -15.46 -7.33
CA SER A 250 -22.17 -15.21 -7.09
C SER A 250 -23.00 -16.43 -7.50
N TYR A 251 -24.22 -16.55 -6.95
CA TYR A 251 -25.11 -17.68 -7.26
C TYR A 251 -25.55 -17.70 -8.73
N ASN A 252 -25.65 -16.52 -9.35
CA ASN A 252 -26.00 -16.32 -10.75
C ASN A 252 -25.00 -15.33 -11.38
N PRO A 253 -23.77 -15.79 -11.67
CA PRO A 253 -22.72 -14.98 -12.24
C PRO A 253 -22.95 -14.74 -13.73
N THR A 254 -22.36 -13.66 -14.26
CA THR A 254 -22.25 -13.51 -15.73
C THR A 254 -21.29 -14.56 -16.28
N LEU A 255 -21.57 -15.09 -17.46
CA LEU A 255 -20.77 -16.13 -18.11
C LEU A 255 -19.28 -15.75 -18.18
N GLU A 256 -18.96 -14.51 -18.54
CA GLU A 256 -17.59 -14.02 -18.60
C GLU A 256 -16.89 -14.06 -17.23
N SER A 257 -17.56 -13.60 -16.17
CA SER A 257 -17.00 -13.58 -14.82
C SER A 257 -16.77 -14.99 -14.26
N HIS A 258 -17.68 -15.92 -14.56
CA HIS A 258 -17.60 -17.32 -14.17
C HIS A 258 -16.48 -18.05 -14.90
N GLN A 259 -16.35 -17.86 -16.21
CA GLN A 259 -15.26 -18.41 -17.01
C GLN A 259 -13.88 -17.90 -16.56
N LEU A 260 -13.77 -16.61 -16.22
CA LEU A 260 -12.52 -16.05 -15.68
C LEU A 260 -12.13 -16.73 -14.36
N LEU A 261 -13.11 -16.93 -13.48
CA LEU A 261 -12.90 -17.58 -12.20
C LEU A 261 -12.53 -19.07 -12.36
N ILE A 262 -13.17 -19.79 -13.28
CA ILE A 262 -12.80 -21.16 -13.65
C ILE A 262 -11.38 -21.21 -14.21
N LYS A 263 -11.02 -20.31 -15.13
CA LYS A 263 -9.65 -20.25 -15.69
C LYS A 263 -8.60 -20.03 -14.61
N ASP A 264 -8.89 -19.19 -13.62
CA ASP A 264 -7.99 -18.97 -12.48
C ASP A 264 -7.86 -20.22 -11.60
N ALA A 265 -8.96 -20.94 -11.37
CA ALA A 265 -8.94 -22.20 -10.63
C ALA A 265 -8.16 -23.30 -11.38
N ILE A 266 -8.36 -23.43 -12.70
CA ILE A 266 -7.62 -24.38 -13.55
C ILE A 266 -6.11 -24.10 -13.47
N LYS A 267 -5.69 -22.84 -13.58
CA LYS A 267 -4.26 -22.48 -13.45
C LYS A 267 -3.69 -22.88 -12.09
N GLU A 268 -4.43 -22.69 -11.01
CA GLU A 268 -4.00 -23.10 -9.67
C GLU A 268 -3.84 -24.63 -9.57
N GLU A 269 -4.78 -25.41 -10.12
CA GLU A 269 -4.71 -26.87 -10.13
C GLU A 269 -3.58 -27.40 -11.03
N GLU A 270 -3.37 -26.80 -12.22
CA GLU A 270 -2.23 -27.11 -13.10
C GLU A 270 -0.88 -26.88 -12.39
N GLU A 271 -0.75 -25.79 -11.64
CA GLU A 271 0.46 -25.53 -10.84
C GLU A 271 0.67 -26.55 -9.72
N LEU A 272 -0.41 -27.05 -9.11
CA LEU A 272 -0.33 -28.09 -8.08
C LEU A 272 0.08 -29.43 -8.69
N LEU A 273 -0.56 -29.82 -9.80
CA LEU A 273 -0.23 -31.04 -10.54
C LEU A 273 1.23 -31.04 -10.99
N ARG A 274 1.73 -29.92 -11.55
CA ARG A 274 3.14 -29.79 -11.92
C ARG A 274 4.10 -29.98 -10.74
N LYS A 275 3.76 -29.43 -9.57
CA LYS A 275 4.56 -29.61 -8.34
C LYS A 275 4.53 -31.05 -7.86
N GLU A 276 3.40 -31.73 -7.99
CA GLU A 276 3.26 -33.15 -7.65
C GLU A 276 4.10 -34.03 -8.58
N GLU A 277 4.05 -33.80 -9.90
CA GLU A 277 4.90 -34.49 -10.87
C GLU A 277 6.39 -34.27 -10.62
N GLU A 278 6.81 -33.04 -10.34
CA GLU A 278 8.21 -32.74 -9.98
C GLU A 278 8.65 -33.45 -8.69
N ASN A 279 7.75 -33.56 -7.72
CA ASN A 279 8.03 -34.29 -6.49
C ASN A 279 8.08 -35.80 -6.73
N GLN A 280 7.20 -36.35 -7.56
CA GLN A 280 7.22 -37.75 -7.97
C GLN A 280 8.52 -38.09 -8.69
N LYS A 281 8.92 -37.31 -9.69
CA LYS A 281 10.21 -37.47 -10.39
C LYS A 281 11.39 -37.48 -9.42
N LYS A 282 11.42 -36.56 -8.45
CA LYS A 282 12.46 -36.54 -7.40
C LYS A 282 12.41 -37.78 -6.51
N ILE A 283 11.22 -38.27 -6.16
CA ILE A 283 11.05 -39.50 -5.38
C ILE A 283 11.57 -40.69 -6.18
N ASP A 284 11.27 -40.77 -7.47
CA ASP A 284 11.72 -41.86 -8.35
C ASP A 284 13.26 -41.82 -8.52
N GLU A 285 13.83 -40.64 -8.79
CA GLU A 285 15.28 -40.43 -8.85
C GLU A 285 15.97 -40.85 -7.54
N LEU A 286 15.46 -40.38 -6.40
CA LEU A 286 15.99 -40.74 -5.09
C LEU A 286 15.74 -42.22 -4.76
N GLY A 287 14.63 -42.79 -5.21
CA GLY A 287 14.27 -44.19 -5.08
C GLY A 287 15.28 -45.08 -5.78
N ILE A 288 15.62 -44.78 -7.04
CA ILE A 288 16.67 -45.46 -7.80
C ILE A 288 18.03 -45.38 -7.08
N VAL A 289 18.39 -44.22 -6.51
CA VAL A 289 19.63 -44.08 -5.72
C VAL A 289 19.62 -44.93 -4.45
N VAL A 290 18.48 -45.02 -3.76
CA VAL A 290 18.34 -45.85 -2.55
C VAL A 290 18.37 -47.33 -2.90
N GLU A 291 17.67 -47.76 -3.96
CA GLU A 291 17.66 -49.14 -4.43
C GLU A 291 19.04 -49.59 -4.93
N SER A 292 19.71 -48.78 -5.74
CA SER A 292 21.08 -49.07 -6.20
C SER A 292 22.07 -49.13 -5.03
N ARG A 293 21.96 -48.23 -4.03
CA ARG A 293 22.78 -48.31 -2.80
C ARG A 293 22.48 -49.58 -2.02
N LYS A 294 21.22 -50.01 -1.94
CA LYS A 294 20.82 -51.25 -1.24
C LYS A 294 21.34 -52.50 -1.94
N LEU A 295 21.32 -52.53 -3.28
CA LEU A 295 21.84 -53.65 -4.08
C LEU A 295 23.37 -53.70 -4.07
N ASN A 296 24.03 -52.55 -4.14
CA ASN A 296 25.49 -52.44 -4.10
C ASN A 296 26.08 -52.44 -2.69
N TRP A 297 25.23 -52.50 -1.65
CA TRP A 297 25.67 -52.59 -0.26
C TRP A 297 26.40 -53.91 -0.01
N LYS A 298 27.73 -53.85 -0.08
CA LYS A 298 28.60 -54.92 0.41
C LYS A 298 29.06 -54.54 1.82
N PRO A 299 29.01 -55.45 2.81
CA PRO A 299 29.61 -55.20 4.11
C PRO A 299 31.13 -55.08 3.93
N SER A 300 31.63 -53.85 3.80
CA SER A 300 33.05 -53.54 3.83
C SER A 300 33.38 -53.07 5.25
N GLU A 301 34.42 -53.64 5.86
CA GLU A 301 34.97 -53.18 7.14
C GLU A 301 35.61 -51.79 7.04
N PHE A 302 35.84 -51.32 5.81
CA PHE A 302 36.37 -50.02 5.51
C PHE A 302 35.28 -49.12 4.94
N ALA A 303 35.11 -47.94 5.54
CA ALA A 303 34.22 -46.91 5.03
C ALA A 303 34.64 -46.52 3.60
N GLU A 304 33.77 -46.78 2.63
CA GLU A 304 33.97 -46.44 1.22
C GLU A 304 34.16 -44.92 1.10
N GLY A 305 35.36 -44.48 0.71
CA GLY A 305 35.77 -43.07 0.69
C GLY A 305 36.93 -42.71 1.62
N MET A 306 37.39 -43.63 2.47
CA MET A 306 38.63 -43.46 3.22
C MET A 306 39.81 -43.86 2.32
N LEU A 307 40.45 -42.89 1.67
CA LEU A 307 41.76 -43.09 1.06
C LEU A 307 42.77 -43.30 2.21
N VAL A 308 42.94 -44.54 2.64
CA VAL A 308 44.07 -44.92 3.50
C VAL A 308 45.29 -44.89 2.59
N GLY A 309 45.85 -43.69 2.42
CA GLY A 309 47.18 -43.54 1.87
C GLY A 309 48.15 -44.34 2.75
N PRO A 310 49.05 -45.16 2.19
CA PRO A 310 50.12 -45.73 2.98
C PRO A 310 50.83 -44.54 3.64
N GLY A 311 50.84 -44.52 4.97
CA GLY A 311 51.53 -43.50 5.74
C GLY A 311 53.02 -43.59 5.42
N GLU A 312 53.47 -42.80 4.45
CA GLU A 312 54.87 -42.59 4.18
C GLU A 312 55.41 -41.62 5.24
N ILE A 313 56.26 -42.18 6.09
CA ILE A 313 57.43 -41.50 6.62
C ILE A 313 58.09 -40.74 5.46
N SER A 314 57.99 -39.41 5.46
CA SER A 314 58.79 -38.53 4.62
C SER A 314 59.77 -37.75 5.49
N SER A 315 60.89 -38.39 5.78
CA SER A 315 62.18 -37.74 5.92
C SER A 315 63.12 -38.44 4.94
N SER A 316 63.07 -38.04 3.68
CA SER A 316 64.25 -37.64 2.90
C SER A 316 63.90 -37.54 1.41
N SER A 317 64.56 -36.58 0.77
CA SER A 317 64.85 -36.53 -0.66
C SER A 317 63.69 -36.21 -1.61
N ASP A 318 63.59 -34.90 -1.86
CA ASP A 318 63.07 -34.29 -3.07
C ASP A 318 63.67 -34.94 -4.33
N ASN A 319 62.83 -35.49 -5.20
CA ASN A 319 63.18 -35.88 -6.55
C ASN A 319 61.91 -35.83 -7.41
N GLU A 320 61.75 -34.73 -8.14
CA GLU A 320 60.81 -34.59 -9.26
C GLU A 320 61.31 -35.39 -10.46
N ASN A 321 60.40 -36.11 -11.14
CA ASN A 321 60.57 -36.43 -12.56
C ASN A 321 59.24 -36.82 -13.23
N SER A 322 58.97 -36.19 -14.37
CA SER A 322 58.25 -36.69 -15.56
C SER A 322 58.29 -35.53 -16.59
N ASP A 323 58.67 -35.67 -17.85
CA ASP A 323 59.25 -36.76 -18.65
C ASP A 323 59.85 -36.15 -19.95
N GLU A 324 60.54 -36.99 -20.72
CA GLU A 324 61.03 -36.85 -22.10
C GLU A 324 62.52 -36.48 -22.31
N GLU A 325 63.32 -37.54 -22.30
CA GLU A 325 64.45 -37.86 -23.19
C GLU A 325 65.22 -36.70 -23.84
N GLU A 326 66.28 -36.26 -23.18
CA GLU A 326 67.62 -36.13 -23.75
C GLU A 326 68.64 -36.11 -22.60
N GLU A 327 69.77 -36.78 -22.77
CA GLU A 327 70.78 -37.03 -21.72
C GLU A 327 71.27 -35.74 -21.01
N VAL A 328 70.64 -35.34 -19.90
CA VAL A 328 71.19 -34.28 -19.05
C VAL A 328 72.11 -34.91 -18.00
N SER A 329 73.37 -35.06 -18.39
CA SER A 329 74.47 -35.21 -17.45
C SER A 329 74.31 -34.24 -16.28
N VAL A 330 74.19 -34.76 -15.06
CA VAL A 330 74.17 -33.94 -13.84
C VAL A 330 75.55 -33.30 -13.71
N VAL A 331 75.71 -32.12 -14.31
CA VAL A 331 76.93 -31.30 -14.17
C VAL A 331 77.01 -30.88 -12.71
N LYS A 332 77.82 -31.61 -11.93
CA LYS A 332 78.29 -31.16 -10.61
C LYS A 332 78.90 -29.77 -10.80
N LYS A 333 78.15 -28.72 -10.46
CA LYS A 333 78.60 -27.33 -10.58
C LYS A 333 79.86 -27.17 -9.73
N LYS A 334 81.01 -27.02 -10.40
CA LYS A 334 82.29 -26.74 -9.75
C LYS A 334 82.12 -25.48 -8.90
N GLN A 335 82.52 -25.54 -7.63
CA GLN A 335 82.56 -24.39 -6.73
C GLN A 335 83.31 -23.25 -7.43
N SER A 336 82.64 -22.13 -7.69
CA SER A 336 83.26 -21.01 -8.42
C SER A 336 84.44 -20.47 -7.60
N LYS A 337 85.59 -20.24 -8.25
CA LYS A 337 86.78 -19.65 -7.60
C LYS A 337 86.41 -18.36 -6.85
N ARG A 338 86.99 -18.14 -5.67
CA ARG A 338 86.73 -16.98 -4.81
C ARG A 338 86.96 -15.69 -5.61
N LYS A 339 85.92 -14.85 -5.72
CA LYS A 339 85.99 -13.57 -6.43
C LYS A 339 87.04 -12.67 -5.80
N THR A 340 87.85 -12.02 -6.64
CA THR A 340 88.80 -11.00 -6.19
C THR A 340 88.07 -9.75 -5.67
N THR A 341 88.72 -8.93 -4.86
CA THR A 341 88.13 -7.70 -4.29
C THR A 341 87.63 -6.75 -5.37
N ALA A 342 88.37 -6.58 -6.47
CA ALA A 342 87.96 -5.81 -7.63
C ALA A 342 86.71 -6.39 -8.33
N GLN A 343 86.62 -7.71 -8.48
CA GLN A 343 85.43 -8.38 -9.03
C GLN A 343 84.21 -8.25 -8.10
N ARG A 344 84.44 -8.23 -6.78
CA ARG A 344 83.38 -7.99 -5.77
C ARG A 344 82.85 -6.56 -5.86
N ASN A 345 83.73 -5.57 -5.96
CA ASN A 345 83.35 -4.16 -6.10
C ASN A 345 82.65 -3.88 -7.43
N LYS A 346 83.09 -4.48 -8.54
CA LYS A 346 82.40 -4.41 -9.84
C LYS A 346 81.01 -5.05 -9.80
N ALA A 347 80.87 -6.19 -9.14
CA ALA A 347 79.57 -6.85 -8.95
C ALA A 347 78.64 -6.03 -8.04
N LEU A 348 79.16 -5.41 -6.98
CA LEU A 348 78.39 -4.50 -6.13
C LEU A 348 77.92 -3.27 -6.91
N ARG A 349 78.79 -2.64 -7.72
CA ARG A 349 78.41 -1.50 -8.56
C ARG A 349 77.33 -1.87 -9.58
N ASN A 350 77.44 -3.02 -10.22
CA ASN A 350 76.41 -3.51 -11.15
C ASN A 350 75.10 -3.86 -10.44
N LYS A 351 75.16 -4.46 -9.24
CA LYS A 351 73.97 -4.75 -8.43
C LYS A 351 73.26 -3.48 -7.99
N LEU A 352 74.01 -2.46 -7.56
CA LEU A 352 73.48 -1.14 -7.21
C LEU A 352 72.86 -0.44 -8.41
N ALA A 353 73.51 -0.46 -9.58
CA ALA A 353 72.94 0.09 -10.81
C ALA A 353 71.65 -0.62 -11.22
N GLN A 354 71.60 -1.96 -11.13
CA GLN A 354 70.38 -2.73 -11.39
C GLN A 354 69.26 -2.42 -10.37
N GLN A 355 69.60 -2.22 -9.10
CA GLN A 355 68.63 -1.81 -8.09
C GLN A 355 68.10 -0.40 -8.36
N ALA A 356 68.95 0.56 -8.75
CA ALA A 356 68.54 1.91 -9.11
C ALA A 356 67.59 1.90 -10.33
N ILE A 357 67.93 1.16 -11.39
CA ILE A 357 67.07 1.01 -12.57
C ILE A 357 65.71 0.39 -12.19
N LYS A 358 65.70 -0.65 -11.34
CA LYS A 358 64.45 -1.24 -10.85
C LYS A 358 63.60 -0.22 -10.06
N GLN A 359 64.22 0.54 -9.17
CA GLN A 359 63.54 1.58 -8.38
C GLN A 359 62.98 2.71 -9.27
N GLU A 360 63.70 3.12 -10.30
CA GLU A 360 63.21 4.12 -11.26
C GLU A 360 62.04 3.59 -12.09
N LEU A 361 62.09 2.33 -12.52
CA LEU A 361 60.98 1.68 -13.22
C LEU A 361 59.74 1.57 -12.31
N GLU A 362 59.92 1.23 -11.04
CA GLU A 362 58.84 1.19 -10.04
C GLU A 362 58.25 2.59 -9.78
N LYS A 363 59.09 3.61 -9.60
CA LYS A 363 58.65 5.01 -9.48
C LYS A 363 57.88 5.48 -10.71
N ASN A 364 58.36 5.16 -11.92
CA ASN A 364 57.69 5.50 -13.15
C ASN A 364 56.35 4.76 -13.32
N LYS A 365 56.24 3.51 -12.85
CA LYS A 365 54.96 2.77 -12.80
C LYS A 365 53.97 3.43 -11.83
N LEU A 366 54.42 3.86 -10.65
CA LEU A 366 53.59 4.59 -9.69
C LEU A 366 53.15 5.96 -10.22
N ASN A 367 54.04 6.72 -10.85
CA ASN A 367 53.69 8.01 -11.44
C ASN A 367 52.64 7.88 -12.56
N LYS A 368 52.72 6.79 -13.34
CA LYS A 368 51.71 6.47 -14.36
C LYS A 368 50.34 6.10 -13.77
N SER A 369 50.29 5.51 -12.57
CA SER A 369 49.01 5.19 -11.90
C SER A 369 48.35 6.39 -11.22
N ILE A 370 49.10 7.47 -10.92
CA ILE A 370 48.53 8.70 -10.35
C ILE A 370 47.52 9.35 -11.31
N GLY A 371 47.76 9.31 -12.62
CA GLY A 371 46.85 9.87 -13.63
C GLY A 371 45.47 9.19 -13.68
N SER A 372 45.39 7.90 -13.35
CA SER A 372 44.14 7.13 -13.29
C SER A 372 43.40 7.25 -11.96
N VAL A 373 43.98 7.87 -10.93
CA VAL A 373 43.32 8.06 -9.62
C VAL A 373 42.03 8.88 -9.76
N ILE A 374 41.99 9.84 -10.68
CA ILE A 374 40.81 10.69 -10.89
C ILE A 374 39.66 9.90 -11.54
N SER A 375 39.96 9.03 -12.52
CA SER A 375 38.94 8.14 -13.11
C SER A 375 38.46 7.13 -12.09
N TYR A 376 39.36 6.53 -11.30
CA TYR A 376 38.99 5.62 -10.22
C TYR A 376 38.13 6.30 -9.15
N LYS A 377 38.43 7.55 -8.77
CA LYS A 377 37.58 8.30 -7.83
C LYS A 377 36.16 8.48 -8.35
N LYS A 378 36.00 8.88 -9.62
CA LYS A 378 34.67 9.02 -10.27
C LYS A 378 33.93 7.68 -10.35
N GLU A 379 34.63 6.60 -10.66
CA GLU A 379 34.08 5.25 -10.67
C GLU A 379 33.63 4.79 -9.27
N ILE A 380 34.43 5.07 -8.24
CA ILE A 380 34.09 4.78 -6.85
C ILE A 380 32.86 5.56 -6.40
N GLU A 381 32.78 6.86 -6.72
CA GLU A 381 31.63 7.71 -6.42
C GLU A 381 30.36 7.21 -7.12
N LYS A 382 30.47 6.81 -8.39
CA LYS A 382 29.36 6.22 -9.15
C LYS A 382 28.89 4.91 -8.51
N LYS A 383 29.81 4.00 -8.19
CA LYS A 383 29.52 2.74 -7.50
C LYS A 383 28.87 2.97 -6.13
N LEU A 384 29.37 3.92 -5.34
CA LEU A 384 28.78 4.29 -4.05
C LEU A 384 27.36 4.84 -4.21
N LYS A 385 27.11 5.66 -5.25
CA LYS A 385 25.77 6.19 -5.53
C LYS A 385 24.80 5.09 -5.94
N GLU A 386 25.22 4.17 -6.80
CA GLU A 386 24.44 3.01 -7.22
C GLU A 386 24.14 2.07 -6.04
N GLN A 387 25.13 1.82 -5.18
CA GLN A 387 24.94 1.05 -3.95
C GLN A 387 23.93 1.72 -3.01
N LYS A 388 24.05 3.03 -2.77
CA LYS A 388 23.10 3.79 -1.95
C LYS A 388 21.68 3.76 -2.53
N GLN A 389 21.53 3.86 -3.85
CA GLN A 389 20.23 3.76 -4.51
C GLN A 389 19.62 2.35 -4.36
N LYS A 390 20.42 1.29 -4.58
CA LYS A 390 19.99 -0.09 -4.34
C LYS A 390 19.57 -0.33 -2.90
N GLU A 391 20.33 0.21 -1.94
CA GLU A 391 20.01 0.13 -0.51
C GLU A 391 18.70 0.87 -0.17
N GLN A 392 18.50 2.06 -0.72
CA GLN A 392 17.24 2.82 -0.55
C GLN A 392 16.05 2.07 -1.14
N LEU A 393 16.18 1.52 -2.35
CA LEU A 393 15.13 0.72 -2.98
C LEU A 393 14.84 -0.55 -2.16
N ALA A 394 15.87 -1.24 -1.70
CA ALA A 394 15.70 -2.42 -0.85
C ALA A 394 15.00 -2.08 0.49
N LYS A 395 15.31 -0.93 1.09
CA LYS A 395 14.61 -0.42 2.28
C LYS A 395 13.13 -0.13 1.98
N LEU A 396 12.82 0.54 0.89
CA LEU A 396 11.44 0.82 0.49
C LEU A 396 10.64 -0.46 0.20
N VAL A 397 11.25 -1.42 -0.50
CA VAL A 397 10.62 -2.73 -0.77
C VAL A 397 10.38 -3.48 0.54
N LYS A 398 11.33 -3.44 1.48
CA LYS A 398 11.17 -4.05 2.81
C LYS A 398 10.04 -3.38 3.59
N GLU A 399 9.98 -2.05 3.62
CA GLU A 399 8.91 -1.30 4.29
C GLU A 399 7.53 -1.57 3.66
N GLN A 400 7.45 -1.65 2.34
CA GLN A 400 6.21 -2.01 1.63
C GLN A 400 5.79 -3.44 1.98
N ARG A 401 6.74 -4.39 2.00
CA ARG A 401 6.48 -5.77 2.39
C ARG A 401 6.03 -5.89 3.84
N GLU A 402 6.66 -5.17 4.76
CA GLU A 402 6.24 -5.12 6.16
C GLU A 402 4.82 -4.54 6.29
N LYS A 403 4.48 -3.49 5.54
CA LYS A 403 3.13 -2.89 5.53
C LYS A 403 2.05 -3.80 4.96
N LEU A 404 2.36 -4.57 3.91
CA LEU A 404 1.47 -5.58 3.33
C LEU A 404 1.29 -6.80 4.25
N GLY A 405 2.13 -6.91 5.28
CA GLY A 405 2.15 -7.99 6.24
C GLY A 405 2.52 -9.32 5.61
N LYS A 406 2.00 -10.42 6.15
CA LYS A 406 2.40 -11.77 5.75
C LYS A 406 1.60 -12.26 4.55
N GLN A 407 2.31 -12.59 3.48
CA GLN A 407 1.72 -13.12 2.24
C GLN A 407 1.59 -14.65 2.27
N GLU A 408 0.69 -15.17 1.43
CA GLU A 408 0.53 -16.62 1.24
C GLU A 408 1.84 -17.27 0.78
N GLY A 409 2.15 -18.46 1.29
CA GLY A 409 3.40 -19.17 0.99
C GLY A 409 4.61 -18.68 1.78
N GLU A 410 4.54 -17.54 2.48
CA GLU A 410 5.61 -17.08 3.35
C GLU A 410 5.83 -18.06 4.53
N LYS A 411 7.10 -18.37 4.80
CA LYS A 411 7.49 -19.23 5.92
C LYS A 411 7.58 -18.40 7.21
N ILE A 412 6.80 -18.79 8.21
CA ILE A 412 6.86 -18.25 9.57
C ILE A 412 7.38 -19.37 10.48
N GLY A 413 8.60 -19.20 11.00
CA GLY A 413 9.27 -20.22 11.79
C GLY A 413 9.46 -21.52 10.99
N LYS A 414 8.85 -22.61 11.46
CA LYS A 414 8.91 -23.92 10.79
C LYS A 414 7.91 -24.05 9.64
N HIS A 415 6.73 -23.42 9.77
CA HIS A 415 5.59 -23.67 8.91
C HIS A 415 5.39 -22.55 7.87
N LYS A 416 4.70 -22.86 6.78
CA LYS A 416 4.33 -21.89 5.74
C LYS A 416 2.85 -21.53 5.88
N LEU A 417 2.53 -20.27 5.63
CA LEU A 417 1.16 -19.82 5.48
C LEU A 417 0.52 -20.53 4.28
N GLN A 418 -0.58 -21.22 4.52
CA GLN A 418 -1.28 -21.97 3.48
C GLN A 418 -2.07 -21.00 2.60
N LYS A 419 -2.09 -21.26 1.30
CA LYS A 419 -2.95 -20.54 0.35
C LYS A 419 -4.38 -21.09 0.43
N ASN A 420 -5.38 -20.22 0.36
CA ASN A 420 -6.77 -20.64 0.23
C ASN A 420 -6.99 -21.09 -1.22
N ARG A 421 -7.52 -22.31 -1.40
CA ARG A 421 -7.91 -22.81 -2.72
C ARG A 421 -9.08 -22.00 -3.25
N ILE A 422 -9.06 -21.67 -4.54
CA ILE A 422 -10.18 -21.01 -5.19
C ILE A 422 -11.37 -22.00 -5.19
N GLN A 423 -12.48 -21.57 -4.62
CA GLN A 423 -13.74 -22.34 -4.58
C GLN A 423 -14.57 -21.92 -5.79
N VAL A 424 -15.06 -22.86 -6.59
CA VAL A 424 -15.82 -22.57 -7.82
C VAL A 424 -16.88 -23.63 -8.03
N GLN A 425 -18.12 -23.19 -8.27
CA GLN A 425 -19.19 -24.07 -8.75
C GLN A 425 -18.99 -24.37 -10.23
N LEU A 426 -19.10 -25.65 -10.60
CA LEU A 426 -19.10 -26.07 -12.00
C LEU A 426 -20.38 -25.60 -12.69
N GLY A 427 -20.38 -25.52 -14.03
CA GLY A 427 -21.54 -25.07 -14.79
C GLY A 427 -22.79 -25.93 -14.56
N GLU A 428 -22.62 -27.22 -14.29
CA GLU A 428 -23.70 -28.17 -13.98
C GLU A 428 -24.30 -27.98 -12.58
N ASP A 429 -23.50 -27.45 -11.65
CA ASP A 429 -23.89 -27.20 -10.25
C ASP A 429 -24.36 -25.76 -10.02
N LEU A 430 -24.32 -24.91 -11.06
CA LEU A 430 -24.75 -23.51 -10.98
C LEU A 430 -26.27 -23.46 -10.82
N ALA A 431 -26.72 -23.01 -9.65
CA ALA A 431 -28.15 -23.01 -9.33
C ALA A 431 -28.87 -21.79 -9.93
N GLU A 432 -29.98 -22.03 -10.64
CA GLU A 432 -30.85 -20.95 -11.13
C GLU A 432 -31.60 -20.25 -9.99
N SER A 433 -31.85 -20.96 -8.87
CA SER A 433 -32.60 -20.46 -7.72
C SER A 433 -31.85 -20.59 -6.39
N LEU A 434 -32.05 -19.62 -5.48
CA LEU A 434 -31.43 -19.61 -4.15
C LEU A 434 -31.77 -20.84 -3.29
N ARG A 435 -32.87 -21.54 -3.57
CA ARG A 435 -33.26 -22.77 -2.86
C ARG A 435 -32.41 -23.97 -3.26
N GLN A 436 -31.86 -23.95 -4.48
CA GLN A 436 -31.01 -25.01 -5.03
C GLN A 436 -29.52 -24.75 -4.84
N VAL A 437 -29.14 -23.54 -4.37
CA VAL A 437 -27.74 -23.19 -4.13
C VAL A 437 -27.15 -24.13 -3.07
N LYS A 438 -26.17 -24.92 -3.49
CA LYS A 438 -25.33 -25.69 -2.58
C LYS A 438 -24.24 -24.76 -2.03
N PRO A 439 -24.24 -24.47 -0.72
CA PRO A 439 -23.17 -23.65 -0.14
C PRO A 439 -21.86 -24.43 -0.19
N GLU A 440 -20.85 -23.84 -0.82
CA GLU A 440 -19.49 -24.38 -0.87
C GLU A 440 -18.55 -23.64 0.09
N GLY A 441 -17.47 -24.32 0.47
CA GLY A 441 -16.40 -23.74 1.27
C GLY A 441 -16.48 -24.00 2.78
N ASN A 442 -15.37 -23.72 3.45
CA ASN A 442 -15.28 -23.80 4.91
C ASN A 442 -14.87 -22.44 5.49
N LEU A 443 -15.87 -21.71 6.01
CA LEU A 443 -15.69 -20.39 6.60
C LEU A 443 -14.73 -20.39 7.79
N PHE A 444 -14.66 -21.48 8.57
CA PHE A 444 -13.70 -21.58 9.67
C PHE A 444 -12.27 -21.60 9.14
N LYS A 445 -12.02 -22.33 8.05
CA LYS A 445 -10.70 -22.37 7.39
C LYS A 445 -10.35 -21.00 6.83
N ASP A 446 -11.28 -20.31 6.18
CA ASP A 446 -11.04 -18.99 5.61
C ASP A 446 -10.75 -17.93 6.68
N ARG A 447 -11.49 -17.94 7.80
CA ARG A 447 -11.23 -17.07 8.96
C ARG A 447 -9.91 -17.42 9.66
N PHE A 448 -9.60 -18.70 9.78
CA PHE A 448 -8.33 -19.13 10.38
C PHE A 448 -7.13 -18.66 9.54
N LEU A 449 -7.21 -18.79 8.22
CA LEU A 449 -6.19 -18.29 7.30
C LEU A 449 -6.15 -16.74 7.29
N ALA A 450 -7.28 -16.06 7.48
CA ALA A 450 -7.34 -14.61 7.72
C ALA A 450 -6.47 -14.19 8.93
N LEU A 451 -6.68 -14.86 10.06
CA LEU A 451 -5.98 -14.55 11.30
C LEU A 451 -4.48 -14.82 11.19
N GLN A 452 -4.10 -15.83 10.40
CA GLN A 452 -2.70 -16.12 10.09
C GLN A 452 -2.09 -15.07 9.16
N LYS A 453 -2.80 -14.64 8.10
CA LYS A 453 -2.37 -13.55 7.22
C LYS A 453 -2.14 -12.26 8.01
N ARG A 454 -3.06 -11.91 8.91
CA ARG A 454 -2.95 -10.78 9.86
C ARG A 454 -1.85 -10.91 10.91
N ALA A 455 -1.11 -12.02 10.89
CA ALA A 455 -0.09 -12.36 11.89
C ALA A 455 -0.59 -12.32 13.35
N LEU A 456 -1.90 -12.54 13.57
CA LEU A 456 -2.49 -12.68 14.90
C LEU A 456 -2.28 -14.10 15.45
N ILE A 457 -2.24 -15.08 14.55
CA ILE A 457 -2.03 -16.50 14.86
C ILE A 457 -0.87 -17.02 14.01
N GLU A 458 0.02 -17.81 14.60
CA GLU A 458 1.09 -18.48 13.84
C GLU A 458 0.57 -19.68 13.04
N PRO A 459 1.17 -20.01 11.88
CA PRO A 459 0.87 -21.27 11.21
C PRO A 459 1.41 -22.44 12.01
N ARG A 460 0.52 -23.39 12.36
CA ARG A 460 0.84 -24.59 13.14
C ARG A 460 0.17 -25.82 12.55
N VAL A 461 0.79 -26.98 12.73
CA VAL A 461 0.25 -28.29 12.37
C VAL A 461 -0.13 -29.04 13.65
N PRO A 462 -1.26 -29.77 13.69
CA PRO A 462 -1.60 -30.60 14.84
C PRO A 462 -0.50 -31.62 15.13
N VAL A 463 -0.08 -31.69 16.40
CA VAL A 463 0.92 -32.65 16.86
C VAL A 463 0.19 -33.92 17.26
N LEU A 464 0.24 -34.93 16.39
CA LEU A 464 -0.31 -36.26 16.70
C LEU A 464 0.55 -36.94 17.78
N PRO A 465 -0.07 -37.67 18.74
CA PRO A 465 0.67 -38.40 19.75
C PRO A 465 1.53 -39.46 19.05
N LYS A 466 2.85 -39.34 19.20
CA LYS A 466 3.78 -40.36 18.72
C LYS A 466 3.79 -41.54 19.68
N LYS A 467 3.99 -42.75 19.15
CA LYS A 467 4.33 -43.91 19.98
C LYS A 467 5.49 -43.52 20.89
N ARG A 468 5.36 -43.79 22.18
CA ARG A 468 6.41 -43.48 23.16
C ARG A 468 7.70 -44.16 22.74
N THR A 469 8.80 -43.43 22.77
CA THR A 469 10.14 -43.96 22.45
C THR A 469 10.56 -44.99 23.49
N THR A 470 10.20 -44.77 24.75
CA THR A 470 10.42 -45.70 25.85
C THR A 470 9.29 -46.71 25.94
N LYS A 471 9.64 -48.00 26.02
CA LYS A 471 8.68 -49.06 26.35
C LYS A 471 8.14 -48.82 27.76
N LEU A 472 6.82 -48.82 27.91
CA LEU A 472 6.19 -48.87 29.23
C LEU A 472 6.47 -50.25 29.82
N LYS A 473 7.01 -50.27 31.04
CA LYS A 473 7.11 -51.50 31.82
C LYS A 473 5.81 -51.62 32.60
N GLU A 474 4.93 -52.50 32.16
CA GLU A 474 3.76 -52.88 32.91
C GLU A 474 4.21 -53.86 34.00
N TYR A 475 3.90 -53.52 35.25
CA TYR A 475 4.21 -54.36 36.41
C TYR A 475 2.93 -54.60 37.20
N GLU A 476 2.60 -55.86 37.43
CA GLU A 476 1.50 -56.23 38.31
C GLU A 476 1.82 -55.80 39.74
N LYS A 477 0.90 -55.07 40.36
CA LYS A 477 1.10 -54.61 41.74
C LYS A 477 1.30 -55.83 42.66
N HIS A 478 2.21 -55.72 43.62
CA HIS A 478 2.57 -56.80 44.54
C HIS A 478 1.37 -57.45 45.25
N ALA A 479 0.31 -56.66 45.54
CA ALA A 479 -0.91 -57.15 46.18
C ALA A 479 -1.65 -58.22 45.35
N TYR A 480 -1.67 -58.09 44.02
CA TYR A 480 -2.27 -59.09 43.13
C TYR A 480 -1.30 -60.22 42.80
N LYS A 481 0.01 -59.95 42.84
CA LYS A 481 1.06 -60.95 42.61
C LYS A 481 1.22 -61.94 43.78
N ARG A 482 0.85 -61.53 45.00
CA ARG A 482 0.96 -62.32 46.24
C ARG A 482 -0.42 -62.63 46.85
N PHE A 483 -1.46 -62.64 46.03
CA PHE A 483 -2.80 -63.02 46.48
C PHE A 483 -2.88 -64.55 46.50
N GLU A 484 -2.89 -65.13 47.70
CA GLU A 484 -3.15 -66.56 47.94
C GLU A 484 -4.65 -66.82 48.16
#